data_AF-A0A7C1AEA9-F1
#
_entry.id   AF-A0A7C1AEA9-F1
#
_cell.length_a   1.000
_cell.length_b   1.000
_cell.length_c   1.000
_cell.angle_alpha   90.00
_cell.angle_beta   90.00
_cell.angle_gamma   90.00
#
_symmetry.space_group_name_H-M   'P 1'
#
loop_
_entity.id
_entity.type
_entity.pdbx_description
1 polymer ?
#
loop_
_entity_poly.entity_id
_entity_poly.type
_entity_poly.pdbx_seq_one_letter_code
_entity_poly.pdbx_strand_id
1 'polypeptide(L)'
;WTVLASLFATLDDMSGGRTICGMGRGDSALRFIGRKPMTLATISESMQVIKGLVAGESVTYRGVRLRIPWIGEEGWDLPMWVAGYGPKALDLIGREADGFILQLADPKILEWTMGVVRDAARQAGRDPGSIRICVAAPAYVGDNLAHQREELRWFGAMVGNHVEDLVVRYGGGGITVPRALTDYIKDRQGYDYLHHGKKRNPSAEFVPDAIVDRFCVLGPVADHIAKLTELRDMGVDQFAIYLMHDAQEETLEAYGREIIPALR
;
A
#
# COMPACT_ATOMS: atom_id res chain seq x y z
N TRP A 1 -7.14 -4.28 19.53
CA TRP A 1 -7.97 -4.22 18.32
C TRP A 1 -9.36 -3.68 18.57
N THR A 2 -9.96 -3.92 19.74
CA THR A 2 -11.24 -3.32 20.14
C THR A 2 -11.31 -1.79 20.00
N VAL A 3 -10.24 -1.07 20.38
CA VAL A 3 -10.15 0.40 20.18
C VAL A 3 -10.18 0.78 18.70
N LEU A 4 -9.46 0.05 17.84
CA LEU A 4 -9.47 0.30 16.39
C LEU A 4 -10.83 -0.06 15.78
N ALA A 5 -11.45 -1.16 16.19
CA ALA A 5 -12.80 -1.53 15.74
C ALA A 5 -13.82 -0.44 16.10
N SER A 6 -13.78 0.06 17.34
CA SER A 6 -14.64 1.18 17.76
C SER A 6 -14.38 2.44 16.93
N LEU A 7 -13.11 2.76 16.62
CA LEU A 7 -12.76 3.90 15.77
C LEU A 7 -13.35 3.76 14.36
N PHE A 8 -13.15 2.62 13.71
CA PHE A 8 -13.65 2.39 12.34
C PHE A 8 -15.17 2.40 12.29
N ALA A 9 -15.84 1.77 13.26
CA ALA A 9 -17.30 1.83 13.35
C ALA A 9 -17.82 3.26 13.57
N THR A 10 -17.11 4.11 14.32
CA THR A 10 -17.49 5.53 14.46
C THR A 10 -17.31 6.27 13.13
N LEU A 11 -16.24 6.00 12.39
CA LEU A 11 -16.02 6.59 11.08
C LEU A 11 -17.09 6.17 10.07
N ASP A 12 -17.54 4.91 10.09
CA ASP A 12 -18.61 4.44 9.22
C ASP A 12 -19.98 4.99 9.61
N ASP A 13 -20.29 5.12 10.89
CA ASP A 13 -21.50 5.79 11.37
C ASP A 13 -21.56 7.27 10.92
N MET A 14 -20.42 7.96 10.99
CA MET A 14 -20.32 9.34 10.52
C MET A 14 -20.32 9.49 9.00
N SER A 15 -19.76 8.52 8.27
CA SER A 15 -19.53 8.63 6.84
C SER A 15 -20.59 7.94 5.99
N GLY A 16 -21.43 7.09 6.59
CA GLY A 16 -22.37 6.21 5.88
C GLY A 16 -21.67 5.03 5.21
N GLY A 17 -20.77 4.36 5.92
CA GLY A 17 -20.09 3.15 5.43
C GLY A 17 -19.07 3.38 4.32
N ARG A 18 -18.33 4.51 4.35
CA ARG A 18 -17.34 4.87 3.31
C ARG A 18 -15.90 4.57 3.72
N THR A 19 -15.68 3.96 4.89
CA THR A 19 -14.32 3.75 5.40
C THR A 19 -13.70 2.49 4.80
N ILE A 20 -12.39 2.54 4.57
CA ILE A 20 -11.57 1.38 4.23
C ILE A 20 -10.49 1.26 5.29
N CYS A 21 -10.31 0.06 5.84
CA CYS A 21 -9.24 -0.20 6.81
C CYS A 21 -7.96 -0.63 6.08
N GLY A 22 -7.05 0.33 5.85
CA GLY A 22 -5.71 0.06 5.34
C GLY A 22 -4.76 -0.46 6.43
N MET A 23 -4.18 -1.63 6.22
CA MET A 23 -3.36 -2.35 7.20
C MET A 23 -1.98 -2.68 6.65
N GLY A 24 -0.99 -2.72 7.54
CA GLY A 24 0.37 -3.15 7.22
C GLY A 24 1.08 -3.67 8.47
N ARG A 25 2.27 -4.26 8.31
CA ARG A 25 3.03 -4.85 9.43
C ARG A 25 3.64 -3.81 10.39
N GLY A 26 3.51 -2.52 10.06
CA GLY A 26 4.07 -1.43 10.86
C GLY A 26 5.59 -1.44 10.89
N ASP A 27 6.26 -1.56 9.74
CA ASP A 27 7.72 -1.74 9.65
C ASP A 27 8.49 -0.57 10.30
N SER A 28 8.48 0.59 9.65
CA SER A 28 9.17 1.78 10.13
C SER A 28 8.63 2.28 11.47
N ALA A 29 7.31 2.27 11.66
CA ALA A 29 6.66 2.75 12.89
C ALA A 29 7.07 1.94 14.13
N LEU A 30 7.15 0.62 14.02
CA LEU A 30 7.59 -0.23 15.13
C LEU A 30 9.09 -0.17 15.33
N ARG A 31 9.88 -0.15 14.24
CA ARG A 31 11.34 -0.03 14.34
C ARG A 31 11.78 1.28 14.99
N PHE A 32 11.09 2.37 14.71
CA PHE A 32 11.32 3.67 15.34
C PHE A 32 11.24 3.61 16.87
N ILE A 33 10.31 2.84 17.42
CA ILE A 33 10.16 2.62 18.87
C ILE A 33 10.91 1.38 19.38
N GLY A 34 11.88 0.86 18.62
CA GLY A 34 12.69 -0.30 19.02
C GLY A 34 11.95 -1.64 19.02
N ARG A 35 10.84 -1.75 18.28
CA ARG A 35 10.03 -2.98 18.17
C ARG A 35 10.17 -3.63 16.80
N LYS A 36 9.94 -4.94 16.75
CA LYS A 36 9.91 -5.71 15.50
C LYS A 36 8.57 -5.52 14.80
N PRO A 37 8.53 -5.56 13.45
CA PRO A 37 7.28 -5.54 12.69
C PRO A 37 6.35 -6.69 13.11
N MET A 38 5.04 -6.47 13.01
CA MET A 38 4.03 -7.49 13.33
C MET A 38 4.15 -8.72 12.41
N THR A 39 3.73 -9.87 12.92
CA THR A 39 3.65 -11.10 12.11
C THR A 39 2.42 -11.08 11.22
N LEU A 40 2.44 -11.86 10.14
CA LEU A 40 1.27 -12.03 9.25
C LEU A 40 0.09 -12.69 9.98
N ALA A 41 0.36 -13.63 10.89
CA ALA A 41 -0.67 -14.22 11.75
C ALA A 41 -1.39 -13.15 12.59
N THR A 42 -0.65 -12.17 13.11
CA THR A 42 -1.27 -11.06 13.84
C THR A 42 -2.10 -10.15 12.93
N ILE A 43 -1.66 -9.90 11.69
CA ILE A 43 -2.50 -9.17 10.72
C ILE A 43 -3.80 -9.93 10.50
N SER A 44 -3.73 -11.22 10.14
CA SER A 44 -4.89 -12.12 9.96
C SER A 44 -5.88 -12.04 11.13
N GLU A 45 -5.40 -12.33 12.35
CA GLU A 45 -6.23 -12.32 13.56
C GLU A 45 -6.86 -10.95 13.81
N SER A 46 -6.08 -9.88 13.61
CA SER A 46 -6.58 -8.51 13.81
C SER A 46 -7.63 -8.11 12.78
N MET A 47 -7.50 -8.53 11.52
CA MET A 47 -8.52 -8.25 10.49
C MET A 47 -9.84 -8.91 10.86
N GLN A 48 -9.81 -10.19 11.23
CA GLN A 48 -11.01 -10.93 11.63
C GLN A 48 -11.69 -10.29 12.84
N VAL A 49 -10.92 -9.92 13.87
CA VAL A 49 -11.48 -9.29 15.07
C VAL A 49 -12.05 -7.90 14.79
N ILE A 50 -11.34 -7.09 14.02
CA ILE A 50 -11.79 -5.72 13.69
C ILE A 50 -13.05 -5.79 12.82
N LYS A 51 -13.00 -6.54 11.71
CA LYS A 51 -14.12 -6.67 10.77
C LYS A 51 -15.37 -7.23 11.43
N GLY A 52 -15.23 -8.33 12.20
CA GLY A 52 -16.39 -8.92 12.89
C GLY A 52 -17.02 -7.99 13.92
N LEU A 53 -16.22 -7.27 14.72
CA LEU A 53 -16.76 -6.30 15.68
C LEU A 53 -17.47 -5.13 15.00
N VAL A 54 -16.95 -4.65 13.85
CA VAL A 54 -17.56 -3.54 13.08
C VAL A 54 -18.82 -4.00 12.34
N ALA A 55 -18.88 -5.25 11.89
CA ALA A 55 -20.07 -5.90 11.34
C ALA A 55 -21.15 -6.22 12.40
N GLY A 56 -21.02 -5.73 13.63
CA GLY A 56 -21.98 -5.95 14.70
C GLY A 56 -21.96 -7.38 15.27
N GLU A 57 -21.03 -8.22 14.84
CA GLU A 57 -20.90 -9.60 15.29
C GLU A 57 -20.37 -9.67 16.73
N SER A 58 -20.63 -10.81 17.37
CA SER A 58 -19.90 -11.17 18.57
C SER A 58 -18.62 -11.92 18.20
N VAL A 59 -17.48 -11.47 18.72
CA VAL A 59 -16.16 -12.03 18.43
C VAL A 59 -15.49 -12.48 19.73
N THR A 60 -14.80 -13.62 19.71
CA THR A 60 -13.99 -14.06 20.86
C THR A 60 -12.58 -13.51 20.69
N TYR A 61 -12.17 -12.61 21.59
CA TYR A 61 -10.83 -12.03 21.60
C TYR A 61 -10.21 -12.22 22.98
N ARG A 62 -9.04 -12.88 23.02
CA ARG A 62 -8.32 -13.22 24.27
C ARG A 62 -9.20 -13.93 25.31
N GLY A 63 -10.02 -14.88 24.84
CA GLY A 63 -10.90 -15.68 25.69
C GLY A 63 -12.18 -14.97 26.16
N VAL A 64 -12.41 -13.71 25.76
CA VAL A 64 -13.62 -12.97 26.10
C VAL A 64 -14.49 -12.79 24.86
N ARG A 65 -15.78 -13.10 24.97
CA ARG A 65 -16.78 -12.82 23.93
C ARG A 65 -17.14 -11.33 24.00
N LEU A 66 -16.90 -10.61 22.90
CA LEU A 66 -17.06 -9.17 22.80
C LEU A 66 -18.04 -8.82 21.68
N ARG A 67 -18.82 -7.77 21.87
CA ARG A 67 -19.65 -7.10 20.86
C ARG A 67 -19.64 -5.61 21.18
N ILE A 68 -19.66 -4.74 20.17
CA ILE A 68 -19.77 -3.30 20.40
C ILE A 68 -21.27 -2.96 20.50
N PRO A 69 -21.76 -2.48 21.67
CA PRO A 69 -23.21 -2.46 21.94
C PRO A 69 -23.99 -1.39 21.19
N TRP A 70 -23.33 -0.33 20.73
CA TRP A 70 -23.96 0.77 19.99
C TRP A 70 -23.99 0.54 18.48
N ILE A 71 -23.31 -0.50 17.99
CA ILE A 71 -23.41 -0.93 16.60
C ILE A 71 -24.69 -1.75 16.46
N GLY A 72 -25.55 -1.35 15.51
CA GLY A 72 -26.80 -2.05 15.22
C GLY A 72 -26.58 -3.49 14.76
N GLU A 73 -27.67 -4.27 14.67
CA GLU A 73 -27.57 -5.68 14.23
C GLU A 73 -27.07 -5.84 12.79
N GLU A 74 -27.29 -4.85 11.93
CA GLU A 74 -26.80 -4.85 10.55
C GLU A 74 -25.30 -4.54 10.46
N GLY A 75 -24.73 -3.86 11.45
CA GLY A 75 -23.33 -3.45 11.46
C GLY A 75 -22.92 -2.58 10.27
N TRP A 76 -21.60 -2.50 10.05
CA TRP A 76 -21.01 -1.90 8.85
C TRP A 76 -20.13 -2.92 8.13
N ASP A 77 -20.17 -2.92 6.79
CA ASP A 77 -19.15 -3.61 6.01
C ASP A 77 -17.89 -2.74 5.97
N LEU A 78 -16.81 -3.23 6.59
CA LEU A 78 -15.51 -2.58 6.62
C LEU A 78 -14.53 -3.35 5.74
N PRO A 79 -14.23 -2.88 4.51
CA PRO A 79 -13.21 -3.46 3.66
C PRO A 79 -11.83 -3.42 4.34
N MET A 80 -11.20 -4.58 4.46
CA MET A 80 -9.86 -4.75 5.04
C MET A 80 -8.83 -4.84 3.92
N TRP A 81 -8.06 -3.77 3.72
CA TRP A 81 -7.03 -3.69 2.69
C TRP A 81 -5.66 -3.85 3.29
N VAL A 82 -4.78 -4.63 2.67
CA VAL A 82 -3.44 -4.91 3.23
C VAL A 82 -2.35 -4.53 2.24
N ALA A 83 -1.34 -3.82 2.74
CA ALA A 83 -0.14 -3.46 1.99
C ALA A 83 0.99 -4.50 2.17
N GLY A 84 1.68 -4.84 1.08
CA GLY A 84 2.83 -5.74 1.13
C GLY A 84 3.50 -6.01 -0.21
N TYR A 85 4.75 -6.49 -0.16
CA TYR A 85 5.54 -6.86 -1.36
C TYR A 85 5.97 -8.33 -1.37
N GLY A 86 6.10 -8.95 -0.20
CA GLY A 86 6.69 -10.29 -0.06
C GLY A 86 5.70 -11.41 -0.37
N PRO A 87 6.13 -12.54 -0.95
CA PRO A 87 5.24 -13.63 -1.36
C PRO A 87 4.26 -14.10 -0.27
N LYS A 88 4.72 -14.21 0.99
CA LYS A 88 3.85 -14.60 2.12
C LYS A 88 2.79 -13.56 2.46
N ALA A 89 3.11 -12.27 2.31
CA ALA A 89 2.13 -11.20 2.51
C ALA A 89 1.11 -11.19 1.38
N LEU A 90 1.56 -11.35 0.13
CA LEU A 90 0.69 -11.45 -1.05
C LEU A 90 -0.22 -12.68 -0.97
N ASP A 91 0.28 -13.82 -0.48
CA ASP A 91 -0.55 -15.01 -0.22
C ASP A 91 -1.63 -14.72 0.83
N LEU A 92 -1.27 -14.13 1.98
CA LEU A 92 -2.26 -13.70 2.99
C LEU A 92 -3.32 -12.75 2.39
N ILE A 93 -2.89 -11.76 1.62
CA ILE A 93 -3.78 -10.80 0.96
C ILE A 93 -4.79 -11.53 0.06
N GLY A 94 -4.31 -12.41 -0.82
CA GLY A 94 -5.17 -13.19 -1.71
C GLY A 94 -6.19 -14.05 -0.96
N ARG A 95 -5.77 -14.65 0.15
CA ARG A 95 -6.60 -15.57 0.93
C ARG A 95 -7.62 -14.88 1.81
N GLU A 96 -7.32 -13.70 2.35
CA GLU A 96 -8.11 -13.13 3.46
C GLU A 96 -8.53 -11.67 3.28
N ALA A 97 -7.80 -10.85 2.52
CA ALA A 97 -8.08 -9.42 2.43
C ALA A 97 -9.15 -9.10 1.38
N ASP A 98 -9.82 -7.96 1.55
CA ASP A 98 -10.76 -7.38 0.57
C ASP A 98 -10.05 -6.50 -0.46
N GLY A 99 -8.81 -6.09 -0.16
CA GLY A 99 -8.00 -5.32 -1.09
C GLY A 99 -6.50 -5.43 -0.86
N PHE A 100 -5.75 -5.13 -1.91
CA PHE A 100 -4.31 -5.11 -1.98
C PHE A 100 -3.83 -3.68 -2.22
N ILE A 101 -2.91 -3.20 -1.37
CA ILE A 101 -2.24 -1.92 -1.56
C ILE A 101 -0.79 -2.17 -2.00
N LEU A 102 -0.48 -1.85 -3.26
CA LEU A 102 0.88 -1.81 -3.78
C LEU A 102 1.44 -0.38 -3.68
N GLN A 103 2.55 -0.21 -2.99
CA GLN A 103 3.17 1.10 -2.82
C GLN A 103 4.26 1.35 -3.89
N LEU A 104 3.83 1.61 -5.13
CA LEU A 104 4.61 2.11 -6.27
C LEU A 104 3.76 2.00 -7.55
N ALA A 105 4.10 2.80 -8.56
CA ALA A 105 3.40 2.83 -9.85
C ALA A 105 4.17 2.09 -10.97
N ASP A 106 4.76 0.92 -10.69
CA ASP A 106 5.52 0.15 -11.68
C ASP A 106 4.67 -0.99 -12.29
N PRO A 107 4.41 -0.97 -13.61
CA PRO A 107 3.61 -2.01 -14.28
C PRO A 107 4.14 -3.44 -14.11
N LYS A 108 5.46 -3.66 -14.14
CA LYS A 108 6.04 -5.01 -14.04
C LYS A 108 5.89 -5.59 -12.65
N ILE A 109 6.04 -4.75 -11.63
CA ILE A 109 5.88 -5.16 -10.23
C ILE A 109 4.39 -5.35 -9.92
N LEU A 110 3.53 -4.50 -10.47
CA LEU A 110 2.09 -4.64 -10.37
C LEU A 110 1.62 -5.97 -10.97
N GLU A 111 2.02 -6.28 -12.20
CA GLU A 111 1.67 -7.54 -12.88
C GLU A 111 2.02 -8.76 -12.01
N TRP A 112 3.26 -8.83 -11.52
CA TRP A 112 3.71 -9.93 -10.69
C TRP A 112 2.95 -10.00 -9.36
N THR A 113 2.84 -8.89 -8.63
CA THR A 113 2.19 -8.89 -7.30
C THR A 113 0.71 -9.22 -7.39
N MET A 114 -0.01 -8.67 -8.38
CA MET A 114 -1.40 -9.01 -8.65
C MET A 114 -1.57 -10.47 -9.06
N GLY A 115 -0.64 -11.03 -9.84
CA GLY A 115 -0.63 -12.45 -10.17
C GLY A 115 -0.60 -13.33 -8.92
N VAL A 116 0.35 -13.07 -8.01
CA VAL A 116 0.49 -13.83 -6.75
C VAL A 116 -0.77 -13.70 -5.88
N VAL A 117 -1.31 -12.48 -5.72
CA VAL A 117 -2.52 -12.24 -4.93
C VAL A 117 -3.73 -12.97 -5.52
N ARG A 118 -3.94 -12.88 -6.83
CA ARG A 118 -5.06 -13.52 -7.52
C ARG A 118 -4.94 -15.04 -7.47
N ASP A 119 -3.75 -15.60 -7.62
CA ASP A 119 -3.52 -17.05 -7.50
C ASP A 119 -3.80 -17.56 -6.09
N ALA A 120 -3.36 -16.82 -5.06
CA ALA A 120 -3.66 -17.17 -3.67
C ALA A 120 -5.17 -17.13 -3.37
N ALA A 121 -5.90 -16.17 -3.97
CA ALA A 121 -7.36 -16.12 -3.90
C ALA A 121 -8.01 -17.37 -4.52
N ARG A 122 -7.59 -17.76 -5.74
CA ARG A 122 -8.08 -18.99 -6.40
C ARG A 122 -7.83 -20.23 -5.55
N GLN A 123 -6.62 -20.35 -5.00
CA GLN A 123 -6.23 -21.49 -4.15
C GLN A 123 -7.02 -21.55 -2.83
N ALA A 124 -7.54 -20.43 -2.35
CA ALA A 124 -8.45 -20.37 -1.21
C ALA A 124 -9.93 -20.52 -1.59
N GLY A 125 -10.26 -20.75 -2.87
CA GLY A 125 -11.64 -20.86 -3.33
C GLY A 125 -12.40 -19.53 -3.35
N ARG A 126 -11.70 -18.40 -3.36
CA ARG A 126 -12.27 -17.04 -3.49
C ARG A 126 -12.26 -16.57 -4.93
N ASP A 127 -13.18 -15.68 -5.28
CA ASP A 127 -13.13 -14.96 -6.55
C ASP A 127 -11.95 -13.98 -6.56
N PRO A 128 -10.97 -14.12 -7.46
CA PRO A 128 -9.87 -13.16 -7.56
C PRO A 128 -10.32 -11.74 -7.94
N GLY A 129 -11.48 -11.61 -8.60
CA GLY A 129 -12.09 -10.33 -8.93
C GLY A 129 -12.68 -9.59 -7.74
N SER A 130 -12.86 -10.24 -6.59
CA SER A 130 -13.37 -9.59 -5.38
C SER A 130 -12.32 -8.76 -4.65
N ILE A 131 -11.03 -8.88 -5.01
CA ILE A 131 -9.93 -8.18 -4.35
C ILE A 131 -9.68 -6.87 -5.08
N ARG A 132 -9.92 -5.76 -4.38
CA ARG A 132 -9.65 -4.42 -4.91
C ARG A 132 -8.16 -4.12 -4.93
N ILE A 133 -7.67 -3.55 -6.03
CA ILE A 133 -6.25 -3.23 -6.21
C ILE A 133 -6.07 -1.73 -6.10
N CYS A 134 -5.21 -1.31 -5.17
CA CYS A 134 -4.84 0.07 -4.94
C CYS A 134 -3.35 0.26 -5.22
N VAL A 135 -3.03 1.21 -6.10
CA VAL A 135 -1.65 1.68 -6.29
C VAL A 135 -1.45 2.97 -5.51
N ALA A 136 -0.49 2.97 -4.59
CA ALA A 136 -0.09 4.11 -3.78
C ALA A 136 1.29 4.63 -4.21
N ALA A 137 1.36 5.78 -4.88
CA ALA A 137 2.62 6.29 -5.44
C ALA A 137 2.69 7.83 -5.39
N PRO A 138 3.88 8.43 -5.25
CA PRO A 138 4.01 9.88 -5.35
C PRO A 138 3.61 10.35 -6.74
N ALA A 139 2.93 11.48 -6.79
CA ALA A 139 2.54 12.14 -8.03
C ALA A 139 3.08 13.56 -8.00
N TYR A 140 3.75 14.01 -9.06
CA TYR A 140 4.22 15.39 -9.21
C TYR A 140 4.00 15.83 -10.66
N VAL A 141 2.98 16.69 -10.86
CA VAL A 141 2.68 17.29 -12.18
C VAL A 141 3.61 18.48 -12.47
N GLY A 142 4.18 18.53 -13.68
CA GLY A 142 4.98 19.66 -14.17
C GLY A 142 6.03 19.28 -15.21
N ASP A 143 6.77 20.26 -15.72
CA ASP A 143 7.65 20.09 -16.90
C ASP A 143 9.13 19.89 -16.56
N ASN A 144 9.52 20.01 -15.29
CA ASN A 144 10.92 19.86 -14.86
C ASN A 144 11.17 18.48 -14.23
N LEU A 145 11.31 17.46 -15.08
CA LEU A 145 11.55 16.08 -14.64
C LEU A 145 12.77 15.94 -13.73
N ALA A 146 13.85 16.69 -13.97
CA ALA A 146 15.04 16.62 -13.12
C ALA A 146 14.74 17.05 -11.68
N HIS A 147 14.01 18.16 -11.51
CA HIS A 147 13.57 18.60 -10.19
C HIS A 147 12.60 17.60 -9.55
N GLN A 148 11.59 17.16 -10.29
CA GLN A 148 10.61 16.19 -9.80
C GLN A 148 11.24 14.89 -9.30
N ARG A 149 12.28 14.40 -9.99
CA ARG A 149 13.03 13.21 -9.58
C ARG A 149 13.74 13.43 -8.25
N GLU A 150 14.43 14.55 -8.07
CA GLU A 150 15.07 14.87 -6.79
C GLU A 150 14.06 14.96 -5.65
N GLU A 151 12.92 15.59 -5.91
CA GLU A 151 11.83 15.76 -4.96
C GLU A 151 11.23 14.44 -4.47
N LEU A 152 11.23 13.41 -5.32
CA LEU A 152 10.58 12.12 -5.07
C LEU A 152 11.56 10.95 -4.90
N ARG A 153 12.88 11.18 -4.98
CA ARG A 153 13.92 10.14 -4.86
C ARG A 153 13.84 9.38 -3.53
N TRP A 154 13.40 10.05 -2.47
CA TRP A 154 13.15 9.46 -1.15
C TRP A 154 12.23 8.24 -1.20
N PHE A 155 11.28 8.20 -2.15
CA PHE A 155 10.31 7.12 -2.26
C PHE A 155 10.97 5.82 -2.72
N GLY A 156 11.87 5.90 -3.71
CA GLY A 156 12.64 4.73 -4.14
C GLY A 156 13.53 4.18 -3.01
N ALA A 157 14.09 5.05 -2.17
CA ALA A 157 14.88 4.62 -1.02
C ALA A 157 14.01 3.96 0.07
N MET A 158 12.80 4.47 0.27
CA MET A 158 11.80 3.94 1.18
C MET A 158 11.33 2.54 0.75
N VAL A 159 10.93 2.37 -0.52
CA VAL A 159 10.54 1.07 -1.07
C VAL A 159 11.70 0.08 -0.96
N GLY A 160 12.91 0.51 -1.33
CA GLY A 160 14.10 -0.33 -1.30
C GLY A 160 14.41 -0.90 0.09
N ASN A 161 14.17 -0.10 1.13
CA ASN A 161 14.29 -0.54 2.52
C ASN A 161 13.37 -1.72 2.87
N HIS A 162 12.11 -1.66 2.43
CA HIS A 162 11.12 -2.69 2.72
C HIS A 162 11.41 -3.98 1.94
N VAL A 163 12.05 -3.86 0.78
CA VAL A 163 12.40 -4.98 -0.10
C VAL A 163 13.68 -5.67 0.33
N GLU A 164 14.69 -4.95 0.84
CA GLU A 164 15.94 -5.55 1.32
C GLU A 164 15.67 -6.60 2.40
N ASP A 165 14.78 -6.29 3.34
CA ASP A 165 14.35 -7.20 4.40
C ASP A 165 13.72 -8.51 3.83
N LEU A 166 13.16 -8.47 2.61
CA LEU A 166 12.67 -9.65 1.88
C LEU A 166 13.80 -10.42 1.20
N VAL A 167 14.75 -9.73 0.54
CA VAL A 167 15.89 -10.37 -0.11
C VAL A 167 16.75 -11.12 0.89
N VAL A 168 17.07 -10.50 2.04
CA VAL A 168 17.84 -11.13 3.11
C VAL A 168 17.15 -12.39 3.66
N ARG A 169 15.82 -12.38 3.77
CA ARG A 169 15.06 -13.50 4.34
C ARG A 169 14.70 -14.60 3.34
N TYR A 170 14.56 -14.28 2.06
CA TYR A 170 13.95 -15.17 1.07
C TYR A 170 14.77 -15.36 -0.22
N GLY A 171 15.92 -14.70 -0.37
CA GLY A 171 16.77 -14.78 -1.57
C GLY A 171 17.29 -16.18 -1.93
N GLY A 172 17.12 -17.18 -1.06
CA GLY A 172 17.48 -18.59 -1.32
C GLY A 172 16.31 -19.56 -1.55
N GLY A 173 15.04 -19.11 -1.46
CA GLY A 173 13.89 -20.01 -1.31
C GLY A 173 12.82 -19.91 -2.42
N GLY A 174 13.15 -20.33 -3.64
CA GLY A 174 12.19 -20.80 -4.67
C GLY A 174 11.19 -19.82 -5.30
N ILE A 175 10.67 -18.82 -4.58
CA ILE A 175 9.83 -17.73 -5.13
C ILE A 175 10.68 -16.47 -5.20
N THR A 176 11.14 -16.14 -6.40
CA THR A 176 12.05 -15.02 -6.63
C THR A 176 11.26 -13.71 -6.73
N VAL A 177 11.50 -12.80 -5.78
CA VAL A 177 11.05 -11.40 -5.89
C VAL A 177 11.62 -10.82 -7.19
N PRO A 178 10.84 -10.06 -7.99
CA PRO A 178 11.32 -9.55 -9.28
C PRO A 178 12.62 -8.75 -9.12
N ARG A 179 13.59 -9.00 -10.00
CA ARG A 179 14.85 -8.23 -10.08
C ARG A 179 14.59 -6.73 -10.24
N ALA A 180 13.52 -6.39 -10.94
CA ALA A 180 12.96 -5.06 -11.08
C ALA A 180 12.73 -4.30 -9.76
N LEU A 181 12.55 -5.01 -8.64
CA LEU A 181 12.35 -4.48 -7.30
C LEU A 181 13.63 -4.57 -6.43
N THR A 182 14.61 -5.42 -6.78
CA THR A 182 15.78 -5.74 -5.93
C THR A 182 17.13 -5.29 -6.48
N ASP A 183 17.28 -5.05 -7.79
CA ASP A 183 18.61 -4.81 -8.38
C ASP A 183 19.21 -3.46 -8.00
N TYR A 184 18.38 -2.42 -7.87
CA TYR A 184 18.87 -1.06 -7.58
C TYR A 184 19.28 -0.84 -6.12
N ILE A 185 18.99 -1.78 -5.22
CA ILE A 185 19.32 -1.67 -3.78
C ILE A 185 20.64 -2.34 -3.42
N LYS A 186 21.37 -2.93 -4.39
CA LYS A 186 22.62 -3.66 -4.15
C LYS A 186 23.74 -2.79 -3.57
N ASP A 187 23.80 -1.52 -3.96
CA ASP A 187 24.86 -0.58 -3.58
C ASP A 187 24.49 0.27 -2.34
N ARG A 188 23.42 -0.10 -1.64
CA ARG A 188 22.89 0.66 -0.51
C ARG A 188 23.77 0.52 0.73
N GLN A 189 24.02 1.63 1.43
CA GLN A 189 24.70 1.64 2.73
C GLN A 189 23.75 2.02 3.88
N GLY A 190 22.89 1.07 4.29
CA GLY A 190 21.99 1.22 5.45
C GLY A 190 20.79 2.16 5.24
N TYR A 191 19.98 2.30 6.29
CA TYR A 191 18.81 3.20 6.32
C TYR A 191 18.63 3.85 7.67
N ASP A 192 18.47 5.17 7.68
CA ASP A 192 18.06 5.89 8.88
C ASP A 192 16.54 6.10 8.91
N TYR A 193 15.88 5.44 9.85
CA TYR A 193 14.43 5.57 10.06
C TYR A 193 14.01 6.96 10.57
N LEU A 194 14.91 7.80 11.09
CA LEU A 194 14.61 9.19 11.48
C LEU A 194 14.25 10.08 10.27
N HIS A 195 14.68 9.66 9.08
CA HIS A 195 14.46 10.35 7.82
C HIS A 195 13.44 9.61 6.92
N HIS A 196 12.73 8.62 7.46
CA HIS A 196 11.73 7.85 6.71
C HIS A 196 10.61 8.73 6.16
N GLY A 197 10.33 8.60 4.86
CA GLY A 197 9.31 9.38 4.17
C GLY A 197 9.63 10.88 3.99
N LYS A 198 10.89 11.31 4.16
CA LYS A 198 11.27 12.74 4.01
C LYS A 198 12.00 12.99 2.70
N LYS A 199 11.61 14.08 2.01
CA LYS A 199 12.21 14.62 0.78
C LYS A 199 13.74 14.74 0.82
N ARG A 200 14.32 15.17 1.95
CA ARG A 200 15.77 15.31 2.15
C ARG A 200 16.35 14.16 2.97
N ASN A 201 16.07 12.93 2.55
CA ASN A 201 16.68 11.76 3.18
C ASN A 201 18.09 11.57 2.60
N PRO A 202 19.17 11.75 3.40
CA PRO A 202 20.54 11.56 2.90
C PRO A 202 20.82 10.13 2.44
N SER A 203 20.01 9.15 2.85
CA SER A 203 20.08 7.76 2.38
C SER A 203 19.37 7.53 1.05
N ALA A 204 19.02 8.55 0.27
CA ALA A 204 18.30 8.40 -1.00
C ALA A 204 19.15 8.56 -2.27
N GLU A 205 20.39 9.06 -2.17
CA GLU A 205 21.25 9.38 -3.33
C GLU A 205 21.56 8.16 -4.22
N PHE A 206 21.54 6.95 -3.67
CA PHE A 206 21.82 5.72 -4.42
C PHE A 206 20.71 5.33 -5.41
N VAL A 207 19.51 5.91 -5.28
CA VAL A 207 18.35 5.53 -6.11
C VAL A 207 18.51 6.13 -7.50
N PRO A 208 18.57 5.34 -8.59
CA PRO A 208 18.70 5.87 -9.94
C PRO A 208 17.42 6.58 -10.42
N ASP A 209 17.55 7.55 -11.33
CA ASP A 209 16.41 8.26 -11.96
C ASP A 209 15.38 7.31 -12.56
N ALA A 210 15.84 6.27 -13.24
CA ALA A 210 14.98 5.26 -13.85
C ALA A 210 14.10 4.52 -12.82
N ILE A 211 14.51 4.43 -11.55
CA ILE A 211 13.68 3.88 -10.48
C ILE A 211 12.63 4.90 -10.02
N VAL A 212 13.00 6.17 -9.93
CA VAL A 212 12.05 7.23 -9.58
C VAL A 212 10.96 7.34 -10.64
N ASP A 213 11.32 7.35 -11.92
CA ASP A 213 10.41 7.37 -13.08
C ASP A 213 9.45 6.17 -13.07
N ARG A 214 9.95 4.99 -12.70
CA ARG A 214 9.16 3.77 -12.63
C ARG A 214 8.21 3.78 -11.44
N PHE A 215 8.68 4.19 -10.26
CA PHE A 215 7.90 4.05 -9.02
C PHE A 215 6.92 5.19 -8.77
N CYS A 216 7.18 6.37 -9.32
CA CYS A 216 6.37 7.57 -9.14
C CYS A 216 5.58 7.92 -10.41
N VAL A 217 4.61 8.84 -10.32
CA VAL A 217 3.92 9.43 -11.46
C VAL A 217 4.46 10.85 -11.63
N LEU A 218 5.17 11.10 -12.73
CA LEU A 218 5.92 12.35 -12.98
C LEU A 218 5.51 12.94 -14.33
N GLY A 219 5.95 14.18 -14.58
CA GLY A 219 5.82 14.85 -15.87
C GLY A 219 4.54 15.69 -15.99
N PRO A 220 4.23 16.19 -17.20
CA PRO A 220 3.00 16.94 -17.46
C PRO A 220 1.75 16.06 -17.29
N VAL A 221 0.58 16.70 -17.27
CA VAL A 221 -0.75 16.06 -17.16
C VAL A 221 -0.92 14.86 -18.11
N ALA A 222 -0.43 14.98 -19.34
CA ALA A 222 -0.52 13.90 -20.34
C ALA A 222 0.18 12.61 -19.89
N ASP A 223 1.34 12.72 -19.23
CA ASP A 223 2.11 11.58 -18.74
C ASP A 223 1.41 10.90 -17.56
N HIS A 224 0.78 11.69 -16.68
CA HIS A 224 -0.05 11.17 -15.60
C HIS A 224 -1.25 10.38 -16.15
N ILE A 225 -1.97 10.94 -17.13
CA ILE A 225 -3.11 10.26 -17.76
C ILE A 225 -2.64 8.96 -18.42
N ALA A 226 -1.55 8.98 -19.17
CA ALA A 226 -1.02 7.80 -19.84
C ALA A 226 -0.66 6.69 -18.84
N LYS A 227 0.10 7.02 -17.79
CA LYS A 227 0.53 6.06 -16.78
C LYS A 227 -0.63 5.51 -15.96
N LEU A 228 -1.56 6.36 -15.53
CA LEU A 228 -2.74 5.91 -14.78
C LEU A 228 -3.69 5.09 -15.64
N THR A 229 -3.80 5.39 -16.94
CA THR A 229 -4.54 4.58 -17.90
C THR A 229 -3.93 3.19 -18.06
N GLU A 230 -2.60 3.10 -18.24
CA GLU A 230 -1.90 1.82 -18.30
C GLU A 230 -2.19 0.96 -17.05
N LEU A 231 -2.04 1.55 -15.86
CA LEU A 231 -2.28 0.84 -14.60
C LEU A 231 -3.76 0.44 -14.42
N ARG A 232 -4.71 1.30 -14.83
CA ARG A 232 -6.14 0.98 -14.82
C ARG A 232 -6.44 -0.20 -15.73
N ASP A 233 -5.89 -0.21 -16.94
CA ASP A 233 -6.12 -1.26 -17.94
C ASP A 233 -5.52 -2.60 -17.49
N MET A 234 -4.53 -2.59 -16.59
CA MET A 234 -4.02 -3.79 -15.89
C MET A 234 -4.95 -4.28 -14.76
N GLY A 235 -5.96 -3.50 -14.39
CA GLY A 235 -6.96 -3.83 -13.38
C GLY A 235 -6.74 -3.18 -12.01
N VAL A 236 -6.13 -1.98 -11.97
CA VAL A 236 -6.11 -1.15 -10.75
C VAL A 236 -7.48 -0.48 -10.54
N ASP A 237 -8.04 -0.64 -9.35
CA ASP A 237 -9.33 -0.06 -8.97
C ASP A 237 -9.18 1.36 -8.38
N GLN A 238 -8.07 1.62 -7.69
CA GLN A 238 -7.86 2.87 -6.96
C GLN A 238 -6.41 3.35 -7.05
N PHE A 239 -6.26 4.67 -7.18
CA PHE A 239 -4.99 5.36 -7.07
C PHE A 239 -4.97 6.22 -5.81
N ALA A 240 -3.95 6.01 -4.97
CA ALA A 240 -3.64 6.86 -3.83
C ALA A 240 -2.35 7.63 -4.13
N ILE A 241 -2.41 8.95 -4.19
CA ILE A 241 -1.25 9.77 -4.53
C ILE A 241 -0.60 10.37 -3.28
N TYR A 242 0.73 10.31 -3.20
CA TYR A 242 1.48 11.05 -2.17
C TYR A 242 1.83 12.44 -2.70
N LEU A 243 1.24 13.47 -2.08
CA LEU A 243 1.58 14.88 -2.34
C LEU A 243 2.65 15.33 -1.34
N MET A 244 3.85 14.76 -1.46
CA MET A 244 4.97 15.01 -0.54
C MET A 244 6.17 15.61 -1.29
N HIS A 245 5.93 16.76 -1.90
CA HIS A 245 6.90 17.57 -2.66
C HIS A 245 6.55 19.05 -2.50
N ASP A 246 7.19 19.94 -3.25
CA ASP A 246 7.05 21.39 -3.13
C ASP A 246 5.94 22.04 -3.99
N ALA A 247 5.15 21.25 -4.72
CA ALA A 247 4.08 21.72 -5.61
C ALA A 247 2.74 20.99 -5.37
N GLN A 248 2.40 20.81 -4.09
CA GLN A 248 1.28 19.95 -3.67
C GLN A 248 -0.07 20.47 -4.15
N GLU A 249 -0.28 21.79 -4.05
CA GLU A 249 -1.54 22.44 -4.45
C GLU A 249 -1.71 22.40 -5.96
N GLU A 250 -0.66 22.71 -6.72
CA GLU A 250 -0.68 22.69 -8.18
C GLU A 250 -0.93 21.28 -8.71
N THR A 251 -0.29 20.26 -8.10
CA THR A 251 -0.55 18.86 -8.46
C THR A 251 -1.98 18.47 -8.12
N LEU A 252 -2.48 18.83 -6.93
CA LEU A 252 -3.86 18.53 -6.54
C LEU A 252 -4.88 19.20 -7.47
N GLU A 253 -4.65 20.46 -7.85
CA GLU A 253 -5.51 21.19 -8.79
C GLU A 253 -5.53 20.55 -10.17
N ALA A 254 -4.37 20.15 -10.70
CA ALA A 254 -4.27 19.43 -11.97
C ALA A 254 -5.03 18.09 -11.93
N TYR A 255 -4.95 17.37 -10.81
CA TYR A 255 -5.74 16.14 -10.62
C TYR A 255 -7.25 16.41 -10.65
N GLY A 256 -7.70 17.46 -9.96
CA GLY A 256 -9.11 17.81 -9.90
C GLY A 256 -9.68 18.33 -11.22
N ARG A 257 -8.91 19.14 -11.97
CA ARG A 257 -9.39 19.81 -13.19
C ARG A 257 -9.22 18.99 -14.45
N GLU A 258 -8.17 18.19 -14.56
CA GLU A 258 -7.76 17.61 -15.84
C GLU A 258 -7.61 16.08 -15.77
N ILE A 259 -6.88 15.56 -14.78
CA ILE A 259 -6.52 14.12 -14.76
C ILE A 259 -7.72 13.24 -14.37
N ILE A 260 -8.40 13.52 -13.25
CA ILE A 260 -9.56 12.71 -12.82
C ILE A 260 -10.68 12.76 -13.87
N PRO A 261 -11.06 13.91 -14.45
CA PRO A 261 -12.06 13.95 -15.52
C PRO A 261 -11.67 13.14 -16.76
N ALA A 262 -10.39 13.07 -17.12
CA ALA A 262 -9.91 12.31 -18.28
C ALA A 262 -9.90 10.78 -18.05
N LEU A 263 -9.96 10.33 -16.80
CA LEU A 263 -9.93 8.90 -16.43
C LEU A 263 -11.32 8.32 -16.12
N ARG A 264 -12.36 9.15 -16.07
CA ARG A 264 -13.75 8.77 -15.79
C ARG A 264 -14.48 8.19 -16.99
#